data_AF-A0A087U001-F1
#
_entry.id   AF-A0A087U001-F1
#
_cell.length_a   1.000
_cell.length_b   1.000
_cell.length_c   1.000
_cell.angle_alpha   90.00
_cell.angle_beta   90.00
_cell.angle_gamma   90.00
#
_symmetry.space_group_name_H-M   'P 1'
#
loop_
_entity.id
_entity.type
_entity.pdbx_description
1 polymer ?
#
loop_
_entity_poly.entity_id
_entity_poly.type
_entity_poly.pdbx_seq_one_letter_code
_entity_poly.pdbx_strand_id
1 'polypeptide(L)'
;MWIYGLKNFCQDVEFMLNKPPGIFWKVTWCFTAPVALTIIFIIGIIDAESTVDPTLPDWASAVGWFLAALALVQIPLWFIVAVYRDPHIGFIKKLLSALKPAENWGPSDPVHNADWRAMKMAASKNKIPVNLASTVSAAYQNQSYKEDVF
;
A
#
# COMPACT_ATOMS: atom_id res chain seq x y z
N MET A 1 0.68 3.81 4.40
CA MET A 1 1.78 3.04 5.02
C MET A 1 1.40 1.60 5.34
N TRP A 2 0.22 1.32 5.89
CA TRP A 2 -0.18 -0.03 6.32
C TRP A 2 -0.48 -1.01 5.18
N ILE A 3 -1.12 -0.55 4.10
CA ILE A 3 -1.46 -1.42 2.96
C ILE A 3 -0.23 -1.69 2.09
N TYR A 4 0.44 -0.63 1.60
CA TYR A 4 1.64 -0.76 0.76
C TYR A 4 2.90 -1.25 1.51
N GLY A 5 2.97 -0.98 2.83
CA GLY A 5 4.12 -1.30 3.67
C GLY A 5 5.15 -0.18 3.75
N LEU A 6 5.52 0.22 4.99
CA LEU A 6 6.51 1.28 5.24
C LEU A 6 7.88 0.96 4.64
N LYS A 7 8.29 -0.32 4.63
CA LYS A 7 9.57 -0.76 4.05
C LYS A 7 9.62 -0.54 2.54
N ASN A 8 8.54 -0.89 1.83
CA ASN A 8 8.48 -0.69 0.38
C ASN A 8 8.57 0.79 0.04
N PHE A 9 7.84 1.62 0.78
CA PHE A 9 7.90 3.07 0.64
C PHE A 9 9.30 3.65 0.93
N CYS A 10 9.94 3.24 2.02
CA CYS A 10 11.29 3.71 2.35
C CYS A 10 12.31 3.33 1.28
N GLN A 11 12.20 2.13 0.69
CA GLN A 11 13.05 1.70 -0.41
C GLN A 11 12.82 2.52 -1.68
N ASP A 12 11.56 2.90 -1.97
CA ASP A 12 11.26 3.74 -3.13
C ASP A 12 11.82 5.15 -2.94
N VAL A 13 11.72 5.71 -1.73
CA VAL A 13 12.32 7.02 -1.39
C VAL A 13 13.86 6.95 -1.44
N GLU A 14 14.45 5.88 -0.94
CA GLU A 14 15.90 5.65 -1.00
C GLU A 14 16.39 5.56 -2.45
N PHE A 15 15.64 4.92 -3.33
CA PHE A 15 15.94 4.87 -4.76
C PHE A 15 15.86 6.25 -5.43
N MET A 16 14.88 7.07 -5.06
CA MET A 16 14.72 8.42 -5.62
C MET A 16 15.79 9.40 -5.14
N LEU A 17 16.22 9.29 -3.88
CA LEU A 17 17.09 10.27 -3.22
C LEU A 17 18.51 9.76 -2.94
N ASN A 18 18.81 8.50 -3.27
CA ASN A 18 20.05 7.78 -2.93
C ASN A 18 20.39 7.80 -1.43
N LYS A 19 19.41 8.07 -0.56
CA LYS A 19 19.57 8.14 0.90
C LYS A 19 18.34 7.57 1.61
N PRO A 20 18.52 6.69 2.61
CA PRO A 20 17.39 6.13 3.34
C PRO A 20 16.72 7.21 4.20
N PRO A 21 15.37 7.24 4.28
CA PRO A 21 14.68 8.17 5.16
C PRO A 21 14.98 7.85 6.63
N GLY A 22 15.27 8.90 7.41
CA GLY A 22 15.54 8.82 8.84
C GLY A 22 14.35 8.32 9.67
N ILE A 23 14.60 8.00 10.94
CA ILE A 23 13.57 7.47 11.86
C ILE A 23 12.44 8.47 12.09
N PHE A 24 12.77 9.77 12.16
CA PHE A 24 11.78 10.84 12.29
C PHE A 24 10.68 10.73 11.20
N TRP A 25 11.08 10.62 9.93
CA TRP A 25 10.14 10.51 8.81
C TRP A 25 9.29 9.24 8.88
N LYS A 26 9.89 8.11 9.26
CA LYS A 26 9.18 6.84 9.44
C LYS A 26 8.09 6.93 10.49
N VAL A 27 8.39 7.55 11.64
CA VAL A 27 7.42 7.76 12.72
C VAL A 27 6.34 8.74 12.29
N THR A 28 6.71 9.83 11.61
CA THR A 28 5.75 10.82 11.12
C THR A 28 4.71 10.19 10.19
N TRP A 29 5.14 9.37 9.23
CA TRP A 29 4.21 8.74 8.28
C TRP A 29 3.40 7.58 8.89
N CYS A 30 3.94 6.91 9.91
CA CYS A 30 3.29 5.76 10.52
C CYS A 30 2.42 6.14 11.74
N PHE A 31 2.65 7.25 12.40
CA PHE A 31 1.94 7.57 13.65
C PHE A 31 1.43 9.01 13.66
N THR A 32 2.30 9.98 13.39
CA THR A 32 1.90 11.39 13.49
C THR A 32 0.84 11.75 12.46
N ALA A 33 0.99 11.33 11.20
CA ALA A 33 0.04 11.62 10.13
C ALA A 33 -1.37 11.08 10.40
N PRO A 34 -1.59 9.78 10.70
CA PRO A 34 -2.95 9.30 10.98
C PRO A 34 -3.54 9.93 12.26
N VAL A 35 -2.72 10.14 13.31
CA VAL A 35 -3.19 10.75 14.55
C VAL A 35 -3.60 12.20 14.33
N ALA A 36 -2.76 13.00 13.68
CA ALA A 36 -3.07 14.39 13.36
C ALA A 36 -4.33 14.50 12.49
N LEU A 37 -4.44 13.67 11.44
CA LEU A 37 -5.64 13.62 10.59
C LEU A 37 -6.89 13.24 11.38
N THR A 38 -6.78 12.32 12.35
CA THR A 38 -7.91 11.94 13.21
C THR A 38 -8.31 13.07 14.15
N ILE A 39 -7.33 13.76 14.76
CA ILE A 39 -7.59 14.89 15.67
C ILE A 39 -8.31 16.03 14.93
N ILE A 40 -7.78 16.47 13.78
CA ILE A 40 -8.42 17.56 13.01
C ILE A 40 -9.81 17.15 12.52
N PHE A 41 -10.02 15.87 12.21
CA PHE A 41 -11.33 15.36 11.81
C PHE A 41 -12.34 15.39 12.96
N ILE A 42 -11.93 14.98 14.17
CA ILE A 42 -12.79 15.05 15.37
C ILE A 42 -13.13 16.51 15.71
N ILE A 43 -12.15 17.41 15.68
CA ILE A 43 -12.38 18.84 15.91
C ILE A 43 -13.37 19.38 14.87
N GLY A 44 -13.20 19.02 13.59
CA GLY A 44 -14.12 19.42 12.53
C GLY A 44 -15.56 18.92 12.74
N ILE A 45 -15.76 17.71 13.28
CA ILE A 45 -17.11 17.21 13.61
C ILE A 45 -17.72 18.02 14.77
N ILE A 46 -16.96 18.26 15.83
CA ILE A 46 -17.44 19.03 16.99
C ILE A 46 -17.81 20.45 16.57
N ASP A 47 -16.99 21.09 15.76
CA ASP A 47 -17.22 22.45 15.26
C ASP A 47 -18.44 22.52 14.32
N ALA A 48 -18.63 21.49 13.50
CA ALA A 48 -19.80 21.36 12.64
C ALA A 48 -21.11 21.22 13.43
N GLU A 49 -21.09 20.54 14.59
CA GLU A 49 -22.26 20.43 15.48
C GLU A 49 -22.51 21.73 16.26
N SER A 50 -21.45 22.45 16.65
CA SER A 50 -21.56 23.68 17.44
C SER A 50 -21.92 24.93 16.61
N THR A 51 -21.67 24.91 15.30
CA THR A 51 -21.84 26.08 14.40
C THR A 51 -23.11 25.96 13.54
N VAL A 52 -24.08 25.14 13.96
CA VAL A 52 -25.40 25.13 13.32
C VAL A 52 -26.10 26.44 13.63
N ASP A 53 -25.93 27.41 12.73
CA ASP A 53 -26.58 28.71 12.83
C ASP A 53 -28.10 28.51 12.78
N PRO A 54 -28.87 28.98 13.77
CA PRO A 54 -30.32 28.86 13.79
C PRO A 54 -31.01 29.51 12.57
N THR A 55 -30.29 30.37 11.84
CA THR A 55 -30.78 31.04 10.63
C THR A 55 -30.48 30.27 9.34
N LEU A 56 -29.69 29.19 9.39
CA LEU A 56 -29.35 28.38 8.23
C LEU A 56 -30.54 27.47 7.87
N PRO A 57 -31.08 27.55 6.65
CA PRO A 57 -32.18 26.69 6.26
C PRO A 57 -31.73 25.24 6.06
N ASP A 58 -32.57 24.28 6.46
CA ASP A 58 -32.24 22.85 6.47
C ASP A 58 -31.77 22.30 5.11
N TRP A 59 -32.25 22.87 4.00
CA TRP A 59 -31.83 22.46 2.66
C TRP A 59 -30.35 22.76 2.40
N ALA A 60 -29.80 23.83 2.98
CA ALA A 60 -28.39 24.19 2.81
C ALA A 60 -27.48 23.19 3.52
N SER A 61 -27.85 22.79 4.74
CA SER A 61 -27.19 21.72 5.48
C SER A 61 -27.24 20.38 4.73
N ALA A 62 -28.40 20.04 4.14
CA ALA A 62 -28.56 18.82 3.35
C ALA A 62 -27.64 18.79 2.11
N VAL A 63 -27.47 19.92 1.42
CA VAL A 63 -26.55 20.03 0.28
C VAL A 63 -25.09 19.84 0.71
N GLY A 64 -24.68 20.40 1.85
CA GLY A 64 -23.33 20.20 2.40
C GLY A 64 -23.02 18.73 2.67
N TRP A 65 -23.93 18.03 3.37
CA TRP A 65 -23.78 16.60 3.64
C TRP A 65 -23.85 15.74 2.37
N PHE A 66 -24.68 16.13 1.40
CA PHE A 66 -24.74 15.45 0.10
C PHE A 66 -23.41 15.56 -0.65
N LEU A 67 -22.80 16.76 -0.71
CA LEU A 67 -21.50 16.96 -1.35
C LEU A 67 -20.39 16.19 -0.63
N ALA A 68 -20.40 16.16 0.71
CA ALA A 68 -19.46 15.37 1.49
C ALA A 68 -19.61 13.86 1.21
N ALA A 69 -20.85 13.36 1.17
CA ALA A 69 -21.14 11.97 0.84
C ALA A 69 -20.73 11.64 -0.61
N LEU A 70 -20.94 12.55 -1.56
CA LEU A 70 -20.52 12.39 -2.95
C LEU A 70 -18.99 12.29 -3.09
N ALA A 71 -18.24 13.09 -2.32
CA ALA A 71 -16.78 12.96 -2.27
C ALA A 71 -16.35 11.63 -1.65
N LEU A 72 -17.00 11.20 -0.56
CA LEU A 72 -16.64 9.98 0.15
C LEU A 72 -17.00 8.71 -0.66
N VAL A 73 -18.12 8.70 -1.38
CA VAL A 73 -18.59 7.53 -2.17
C VAL A 73 -17.73 7.25 -3.39
N GLN A 74 -16.96 8.23 -3.89
CA GLN A 74 -16.01 8.01 -4.99
C GLN A 74 -14.98 6.93 -4.64
N ILE A 75 -14.47 6.94 -3.40
CA ILE A 75 -13.45 5.97 -2.95
C ILE A 75 -13.93 4.51 -3.07
N PRO A 76 -15.07 4.10 -2.47
CA PRO A 76 -15.59 2.75 -2.63
C PRO A 76 -16.06 2.46 -4.06
N LEU A 77 -16.58 3.44 -4.80
CA LEU A 77 -17.00 3.24 -6.19
C LEU A 77 -15.81 2.79 -7.06
N TRP A 78 -14.69 3.51 -7.04
CA TRP A 78 -13.49 3.13 -7.79
C TRP A 78 -12.89 1.81 -7.32
N PHE A 79 -12.93 1.55 -6.01
CA PHE A 79 -12.53 0.28 -5.45
C PHE A 79 -13.36 -0.89 -5.99
N ILE A 80 -14.68 -0.75 -6.03
CA ILE A 80 -15.61 -1.75 -6.58
C ILE A 80 -15.32 -1.97 -8.07
N VAL A 81 -15.14 -0.89 -8.85
CA VAL A 81 -14.79 -0.98 -10.28
C VAL A 81 -13.47 -1.73 -10.48
N ALA A 82 -12.45 -1.45 -9.65
CA ALA A 82 -11.17 -2.14 -9.72
C ALA A 82 -11.31 -3.66 -9.43
N VAL A 83 -12.09 -4.02 -8.41
CA VAL A 83 -12.37 -5.43 -8.05
C VAL A 83 -13.17 -6.14 -9.15
N TYR A 84 -14.13 -5.48 -9.80
CA TYR A 84 -14.92 -6.09 -10.88
C TYR A 84 -14.12 -6.27 -12.16
N ARG A 85 -13.25 -5.32 -12.52
CA ARG A 85 -12.39 -5.40 -13.72
C ARG A 85 -11.29 -6.45 -13.60
N ASP A 86 -11.00 -6.91 -12.40
CA ASP A 86 -9.98 -7.92 -12.16
C ASP A 86 -10.45 -9.32 -12.64
N PRO A 87 -9.71 -9.99 -13.54
CA PRO A 87 -10.05 -11.32 -14.09
C PRO A 87 -9.90 -12.49 -13.10
N HIS A 88 -9.37 -12.31 -11.88
CA HIS A 88 -9.16 -13.41 -10.94
C HIS A 88 -10.47 -14.13 -10.52
N ILE A 89 -10.46 -15.46 -10.46
CA ILE A 89 -11.60 -16.27 -9.99
C ILE A 89 -11.59 -16.34 -8.46
N GLY A 90 -12.59 -15.69 -7.82
CA GLY A 90 -12.84 -15.70 -6.37
C GLY A 90 -12.72 -14.33 -5.70
N PHE A 91 -13.69 -13.97 -4.86
CA PHE A 91 -13.79 -12.64 -4.21
C PHE A 91 -12.57 -12.27 -3.37
N ILE A 92 -12.06 -13.21 -2.55
CA ILE A 92 -10.89 -12.96 -1.70
C ILE A 92 -9.63 -12.70 -2.54
N LYS A 93 -9.48 -13.40 -3.68
CA LYS A 93 -8.33 -13.20 -4.57
C LYS A 93 -8.39 -11.85 -5.28
N LYS A 94 -9.59 -11.43 -5.72
CA LYS A 94 -9.82 -10.10 -6.28
C LYS A 94 -9.57 -8.99 -5.26
N LEU A 95 -10.05 -9.18 -4.02
CA LEU A 95 -9.82 -8.24 -2.92
C LEU A 95 -8.33 -8.09 -2.60
N LEU A 96 -7.62 -9.22 -2.49
CA LEU A 96 -6.19 -9.22 -2.21
C LEU A 96 -5.39 -8.62 -3.37
N SER A 97 -5.83 -8.84 -4.62
CA SER A 97 -5.23 -8.25 -5.82
C SER A 97 -5.41 -6.73 -5.83
N ALA A 98 -6.59 -6.21 -5.47
CA ALA A 98 -6.83 -4.78 -5.36
C ALA A 98 -5.98 -4.08 -4.29
N LEU A 99 -5.50 -4.82 -3.28
CA LEU A 99 -4.59 -4.32 -2.25
C LEU A 99 -3.11 -4.41 -2.65
N LYS A 100 -2.79 -5.08 -3.76
CA LYS A 100 -1.42 -5.15 -4.30
C LYS A 100 -1.14 -3.93 -5.18
N PRO A 101 0.15 -3.54 -5.31
CA PRO A 101 0.56 -2.52 -6.27
C PRO A 101 0.16 -2.95 -7.70
N ALA A 102 -0.16 -1.98 -8.55
CA ALA A 102 -0.45 -2.24 -9.96
C ALA A 102 0.74 -2.92 -10.67
N GLU A 103 0.47 -3.76 -11.67
CA GLU A 103 1.54 -4.49 -12.39
C GLU A 103 2.53 -3.56 -13.11
N ASN A 104 2.05 -2.40 -13.57
CA ASN A 104 2.87 -1.36 -14.19
C ASN A 104 3.47 -0.37 -13.18
N TRP A 105 3.39 -0.65 -11.88
CA TRP A 105 3.93 0.23 -10.85
C TRP A 105 5.47 0.29 -10.92
N GLY A 106 6.00 1.51 -11.01
CA GLY A 106 7.43 1.80 -11.03
C GLY A 106 7.76 3.02 -11.91
N PRO A 107 9.05 3.33 -12.09
CA PRO A 107 9.48 4.39 -13.01
C PRO A 107 8.99 4.17 -14.44
N SER A 108 8.59 5.24 -15.13
CA SER A 108 8.12 5.17 -16.52
C SER A 108 9.23 4.90 -17.53
N ASP A 109 10.46 5.33 -17.25
CA ASP A 109 11.62 5.07 -18.10
C ASP A 109 12.04 3.60 -17.98
N PRO A 110 12.13 2.84 -19.09
CA PRO A 110 12.50 1.43 -19.06
C PRO A 110 13.87 1.15 -18.44
N VAL A 111 14.84 2.05 -18.59
CA VAL A 111 16.18 1.88 -18.00
C VAL A 111 16.10 2.04 -16.49
N HIS A 112 15.46 3.11 -16.03
CA HIS A 112 15.29 3.38 -14.60
C HIS A 112 14.40 2.33 -13.91
N ASN A 113 13.42 1.76 -14.63
CA ASN A 113 12.60 0.67 -14.15
C ASN A 113 13.41 -0.62 -13.94
N ALA A 114 14.34 -0.93 -14.85
CA ALA A 114 15.23 -2.08 -14.72
C ALA A 114 16.12 -1.97 -13.47
N ASP A 115 16.70 -0.80 -13.23
CA ASP A 115 17.52 -0.53 -12.04
C ASP A 115 16.71 -0.64 -10.75
N TRP A 116 15.50 -0.06 -10.72
CA TRP A 116 14.58 -0.17 -9.58
C TRP A 116 14.21 -1.63 -9.29
N ARG A 117 13.91 -2.43 -10.33
CA ARG A 117 13.63 -3.86 -10.21
C ARG A 117 14.84 -4.63 -9.69
N ALA A 118 16.04 -4.34 -10.19
CA ALA A 118 17.28 -4.96 -9.72
C ALA A 118 17.52 -4.67 -8.23
N MET A 119 17.33 -3.42 -7.79
CA MET A 119 17.41 -3.04 -6.38
C MET A 119 16.39 -3.80 -5.52
N LYS A 120 15.12 -3.89 -5.96
CA LYS A 120 14.07 -4.63 -5.24
C LYS A 120 14.39 -6.13 -5.16
N MET A 121 14.92 -6.73 -6.23
CA MET A 121 15.36 -8.13 -6.25
C MET A 121 16.54 -8.37 -5.29
N ALA A 122 17.55 -7.49 -5.29
CA ALA A 122 18.68 -7.57 -4.36
C ALA A 122 18.23 -7.44 -2.89
N ALA A 123 17.34 -6.49 -2.60
CA ALA A 123 16.77 -6.30 -1.28
C ALA A 123 15.86 -7.46 -0.81
N SER A 124 15.30 -8.23 -1.75
CA SER A 124 14.57 -9.47 -1.46
C SER A 124 15.53 -10.64 -1.18
N LYS A 125 16.58 -10.81 -2.00
CA LYS A 125 17.61 -11.86 -1.85
C LYS A 125 18.31 -11.80 -0.50
N ASN A 126 18.59 -10.59 0.00
CA ASN A 126 19.22 -10.38 1.29
C ASN A 126 18.33 -10.80 2.50
N LYS A 127 17.04 -11.09 2.29
CA LYS A 127 16.13 -11.63 3.32
C LYS A 127 16.11 -13.15 3.39
N ILE A 128 16.55 -13.86 2.34
CA ILE A 128 16.66 -15.31 2.36
C ILE A 128 17.94 -15.60 3.16
N PRO A 129 17.86 -16.22 4.35
CA PRO A 129 19.09 -16.59 5.05
C PRO A 129 19.87 -17.50 4.11
N VAL A 130 21.14 -17.19 3.86
CA VAL A 130 22.04 -17.92 2.95
C VAL A 130 22.03 -19.43 3.25
N ASN A 131 21.74 -19.79 4.51
CA ASN A 131 21.57 -21.16 4.98
C ASN A 131 20.36 -21.90 4.39
N LEU A 132 19.28 -21.22 3.98
CA LEU A 132 18.12 -21.86 3.37
C LEU A 132 18.37 -22.17 1.88
N ALA A 133 19.09 -21.30 1.18
CA ALA A 133 19.47 -21.57 -0.21
C ALA A 133 20.50 -22.71 -0.30
N SER A 134 21.46 -22.78 0.62
CA SER A 134 22.40 -23.90 0.69
C SER A 134 21.74 -25.21 1.14
N THR A 135 20.80 -25.19 2.09
CA THR A 135 20.09 -26.40 2.51
C THR A 135 19.12 -26.90 1.44
N VAL A 136 18.47 -26.01 0.69
CA VAL A 136 17.60 -26.39 -0.43
C VAL A 136 18.43 -26.99 -1.57
N SER A 137 19.55 -26.37 -1.98
CA SER A 137 20.46 -26.97 -2.97
C SER A 137 21.02 -28.32 -2.50
N ALA A 138 21.40 -28.44 -1.22
CA ALA A 138 21.86 -29.70 -0.65
C ALA A 138 20.74 -30.77 -0.59
N ALA A 139 19.50 -30.37 -0.31
CA ALA A 139 18.34 -31.27 -0.31
C ALA A 139 18.04 -31.81 -1.71
N TYR A 140 18.05 -30.95 -2.73
CA TYR A 140 17.90 -31.39 -4.13
C TYR A 140 19.03 -32.32 -4.58
N GLN A 141 20.27 -32.03 -4.17
CA GLN A 141 21.42 -32.87 -4.52
C GLN A 141 21.34 -34.26 -3.87
N ASN A 142 20.88 -34.34 -2.62
CA ASN A 142 20.64 -35.61 -1.93
C ASN A 142 19.45 -36.39 -2.49
N GLN A 143 18.48 -35.70 -3.09
CA GLN A 143 17.28 -36.31 -3.66
C GLN A 143 17.54 -36.86 -5.06
N SER A 144 18.36 -36.18 -5.86
CA SER A 144 18.82 -36.68 -7.17
C SER A 144 19.58 -38.01 -7.03
N TYR A 145 20.47 -38.14 -6.04
CA TYR A 145 21.22 -39.37 -5.80
C TYR A 145 20.33 -40.60 -5.48
N LYS A 146 19.09 -40.40 -5.01
CA LYS A 146 18.18 -41.51 -4.69
C LYS A 146 17.39 -42.02 -5.89
N GLU A 147 17.27 -41.24 -6.95
CA GLU A 147 16.56 -41.65 -8.16
C GLU A 147 17.43 -42.52 -9.08
N ASP A 148 18.75 -42.52 -8.88
CA ASP A 148 19.73 -43.19 -9.73
C ASP A 148 20.09 -44.64 -9.27
N VAL A 149 19.41 -45.18 -8.25
CA VAL A 149 19.75 -46.46 -7.59
C VAL A 149 18.70 -47.56 -7.76
N PHE A 150 17.93 -47.54 -8.84
CA PHE A 150 17.05 -48.66 -9.24
C PHE A 150 17.25 -49.05 -10.71
#